data_AF-A0A2N2AM64-F1
#
_entry.id   AF-A0A2N2AM64-F1
#
_cell.length_a   1.000
_cell.length_b   1.000
_cell.length_c   1.000
_cell.angle_alpha   90.00
_cell.angle_beta   90.00
_cell.angle_gamma   90.00
#
_symmetry.space_group_name_H-M   'P 1'
#
loop_
_entity.id
_entity.type
_entity.pdbx_description
1 polymer ?
#
loop_
_entity_poly.entity_id
_entity_poly.type
_entity_poly.pdbx_seq_one_letter_code
_entity_poly.pdbx_strand_id
1 'polypeptide(L)'
;MKRLTIYLLLLILILGPGCTKIKQQPGTQQKQKMQPKAIYLTSDTGGQITKKELTAHPEILVVHSGEELKKALPKYQVAIWVDKNAVKLINKSWFNEIPQKSYPTALLGYGSANYAFILIGGFTLNYDLSLSSRSPNIAGFSVWMLTGSPFDKPANGYFLRGYPPPVTAEIVLSKTNKLLEGLNPEDNRKIR
;
A
#
# COMPACT_ATOMS: atom_id res chain seq x y z
N MET A 1 -30.46 6.22 -53.23
CA MET A 1 -31.49 5.20 -53.52
C MET A 1 -31.62 4.26 -52.31
N LYS A 2 -32.56 4.52 -51.40
CA LYS A 2 -32.84 3.64 -50.25
C LYS A 2 -34.09 2.83 -50.58
N ARG A 3 -33.94 1.50 -50.52
CA ARG A 3 -34.96 0.49 -50.83
C ARG A 3 -35.73 0.10 -49.56
N LEU A 4 -37.01 -0.19 -49.81
CA LEU A 4 -37.86 -1.26 -49.27
C LEU A 4 -38.22 -1.33 -47.78
N THR A 5 -39.50 -1.02 -47.52
CA THR A 5 -40.59 -1.91 -47.05
C THR A 5 -40.28 -2.99 -46.00
N ILE A 6 -41.09 -3.06 -44.93
CA ILE A 6 -41.92 -4.24 -44.54
C ILE A 6 -42.79 -3.89 -43.31
N TYR A 7 -44.08 -4.24 -43.43
CA TYR A 7 -45.15 -4.22 -42.43
C TYR A 7 -44.90 -5.21 -41.29
N LEU A 8 -45.27 -4.87 -40.04
CA LEU A 8 -45.83 -5.84 -39.08
C LEU A 8 -46.54 -5.10 -37.93
N LEU A 9 -47.88 -5.00 -37.93
CA LEU A 9 -48.87 -5.95 -37.40
C LEU A 9 -48.99 -5.93 -35.86
N LEU A 10 -50.22 -5.62 -35.44
CA LEU A 10 -50.93 -6.06 -34.23
C LEU A 10 -50.41 -5.63 -32.85
N LEU A 11 -51.02 -4.55 -32.34
CA LEU A 11 -51.19 -4.30 -30.92
C LEU A 11 -52.59 -4.81 -30.52
N ILE A 12 -52.65 -6.04 -29.99
CA ILE A 12 -53.82 -6.61 -29.29
C ILE A 12 -53.25 -7.03 -27.93
N LEU A 13 -53.57 -6.27 -26.87
CA LEU A 13 -54.49 -6.65 -25.77
C LEU A 13 -53.83 -7.75 -24.91
N ILE A 14 -53.70 -7.68 -23.59
CA ILE A 14 -54.76 -7.96 -22.61
C ILE A 14 -54.13 -7.94 -21.17
N LEU A 15 -54.90 -7.42 -20.19
CA LEU A 15 -54.99 -7.75 -18.73
C LEU A 15 -53.91 -7.36 -17.70
N GLY A 16 -54.36 -6.54 -16.74
CA GLY A 16 -54.44 -6.96 -15.33
C GLY A 16 -53.66 -6.12 -14.30
N PRO A 17 -54.31 -5.50 -13.28
CA PRO A 17 -53.63 -5.01 -12.09
C PRO A 17 -53.25 -6.20 -11.19
N GLY A 18 -52.15 -6.86 -11.54
CA GLY A 18 -51.50 -7.84 -10.66
C GLY A 18 -50.78 -7.11 -9.53
N CYS A 19 -51.37 -7.15 -8.34
CA CYS A 19 -50.70 -6.74 -7.10
C CYS A 19 -49.60 -7.75 -6.77
N THR A 20 -48.39 -7.52 -7.28
CA THR A 20 -47.23 -8.37 -6.98
C THR A 20 -46.64 -7.92 -5.65
N LYS A 21 -46.82 -8.73 -4.59
CA LYS A 21 -46.01 -8.61 -3.37
C LYS A 21 -44.54 -8.75 -3.76
N ILE A 22 -43.81 -7.64 -3.78
CA ILE A 22 -42.36 -7.61 -3.91
C ILE A 22 -41.80 -8.30 -2.66
N LYS A 23 -41.40 -9.57 -2.78
CA LYS A 23 -40.43 -10.16 -1.86
C LYS A 23 -39.15 -9.34 -2.01
N GLN A 24 -38.87 -8.49 -1.03
CA GLN A 24 -37.55 -7.88 -0.89
C GLN A 24 -36.53 -9.03 -0.77
N GLN A 25 -35.81 -9.29 -1.86
CA GLN A 25 -34.55 -10.01 -1.78
C GLN A 25 -33.62 -9.17 -0.90
N PRO A 26 -32.95 -9.76 0.11
CA PRO A 26 -31.96 -9.03 0.87
C PRO A 26 -30.89 -8.55 -0.10
N GLY A 27 -30.79 -7.22 -0.23
CA GLY A 27 -29.86 -6.58 -1.13
C GLY A 27 -28.46 -7.10 -0.88
N THR A 28 -27.91 -7.80 -1.88
CA THR A 28 -26.50 -8.09 -1.96
C THR A 28 -25.78 -6.75 -1.91
N GLN A 29 -25.29 -6.36 -0.72
CA GLN A 29 -24.30 -5.29 -0.61
C GLN A 29 -23.11 -5.77 -1.44
N GLN A 30 -23.02 -5.29 -2.68
CA GLN A 30 -21.80 -5.37 -3.46
C GLN A 30 -20.73 -4.68 -2.62
N LYS A 31 -19.93 -5.49 -1.92
CA LYS A 31 -18.69 -5.09 -1.27
C LYS A 31 -17.87 -4.44 -2.37
N GLN A 32 -17.93 -3.12 -2.47
CA GLN A 32 -17.10 -2.35 -3.38
C GLN A 32 -15.67 -2.80 -3.10
N LYS A 33 -15.03 -3.42 -4.09
CA LYS A 33 -13.72 -4.05 -3.91
C LYS A 33 -12.70 -2.93 -3.68
N MET A 34 -12.50 -2.57 -2.41
CA MET A 34 -11.62 -1.49 -2.02
C MET A 34 -10.19 -1.82 -2.47
N GLN A 35 -9.57 -0.90 -3.21
CA GLN A 35 -8.20 -1.06 -3.66
C GLN A 35 -7.25 -0.82 -2.47
N PRO A 36 -6.33 -1.75 -2.17
CA PRO A 36 -5.33 -1.53 -1.14
C PRO A 36 -4.49 -0.27 -1.43
N LYS A 37 -4.11 0.45 -0.36
CA LYS A 37 -3.15 1.55 -0.37
C LYS A 37 -1.80 1.16 0.24
N ALA A 38 -1.81 0.13 1.09
CA ALA A 38 -0.61 -0.43 1.68
C ALA A 38 -0.72 -1.96 1.79
N ILE A 39 0.42 -2.64 1.73
CA ILE A 39 0.56 -4.05 2.13
C ILE A 39 1.38 -4.09 3.40
N TYR A 40 0.82 -4.63 4.48
CA TYR A 40 1.48 -4.73 5.78
C TYR A 40 1.94 -6.15 6.06
N LEU A 41 3.25 -6.37 6.00
CA LEU A 41 3.91 -7.60 6.39
C LEU A 41 4.13 -7.59 7.91
N THR A 42 3.43 -8.51 8.60
CA THR A 42 3.51 -8.70 10.06
C THR A 42 3.71 -10.17 10.40
N SER A 43 4.25 -10.48 11.59
CA SER A 43 4.28 -11.85 12.09
C SER A 43 2.90 -12.29 12.59
N ASP A 44 2.69 -13.61 12.67
CA ASP A 44 1.44 -14.21 13.19
C ASP A 44 1.16 -13.84 14.65
N THR A 45 2.20 -13.49 15.41
CA THR A 45 2.12 -13.05 16.81
C THR A 45 1.60 -11.61 16.96
N GLY A 46 1.34 -10.90 15.86
CA GLY A 46 0.92 -9.50 15.83
C GLY A 46 2.07 -8.54 15.52
N GLY A 47 1.74 -7.25 15.47
CA GLY A 47 2.66 -6.19 15.05
C GLY A 47 2.37 -4.85 15.74
N GLN A 48 3.04 -3.80 15.29
CA GLN A 48 2.88 -2.44 15.80
C GLN A 48 1.48 -1.86 15.56
N ILE A 49 0.83 -2.24 14.45
CA ILE A 49 -0.55 -1.79 14.16
C ILE A 49 -1.53 -2.78 14.77
N THR A 50 -2.46 -2.28 15.57
CA THR A 50 -3.42 -3.13 16.28
C THR A 50 -4.49 -3.70 15.35
N LYS A 51 -5.09 -4.85 15.72
CA LYS A 51 -6.24 -5.42 14.98
C LYS A 51 -7.41 -4.44 14.85
N LYS A 52 -7.63 -3.60 15.88
CA LYS A 52 -8.68 -2.57 15.89
C LYS A 52 -8.42 -1.53 14.79
N GLU A 53 -7.19 -1.04 14.67
CA GLU A 53 -6.80 -0.11 13.60
C GLU A 53 -6.87 -0.76 12.22
N LEU A 54 -6.38 -1.99 12.07
CA LEU A 54 -6.45 -2.71 10.79
C LEU A 54 -7.90 -2.93 10.34
N THR A 55 -8.83 -3.15 11.28
CA THR A 55 -10.27 -3.25 10.97
C THR A 55 -10.85 -1.91 10.53
N ALA A 56 -10.37 -0.80 11.09
CA ALA A 56 -10.78 0.55 10.72
C ALA A 56 -10.17 1.03 9.38
N HIS A 57 -9.11 0.37 8.91
CA HIS A 57 -8.40 0.69 7.67
C HIS A 57 -8.40 -0.50 6.69
N PRO A 58 -9.55 -0.84 6.09
CA PRO A 58 -9.67 -1.94 5.13
C PRO A 58 -8.81 -1.76 3.86
N GLU A 59 -8.29 -0.56 3.61
CA GLU A 59 -7.30 -0.27 2.57
C GLU A 59 -5.89 -0.82 2.86
N ILE A 60 -5.65 -1.40 4.05
CA ILE A 60 -4.38 -2.04 4.40
C ILE A 60 -4.53 -3.55 4.22
N LEU A 61 -3.82 -4.12 3.24
CA LEU A 61 -3.76 -5.56 3.04
C LEU A 61 -2.71 -6.17 3.96
N VAL A 62 -3.15 -6.95 4.95
CA VAL A 62 -2.24 -7.67 5.86
C VAL A 62 -1.75 -8.96 5.23
N VAL A 63 -0.45 -9.21 5.32
CA VAL A 63 0.21 -10.45 4.87
C VAL A 63 1.18 -10.95 5.94
N HIS A 64 1.42 -12.26 5.96
CA HIS A 64 2.17 -12.93 7.02
C HIS A 64 3.45 -13.61 6.53
N SER A 65 3.74 -13.53 5.23
CA SER A 65 4.96 -14.11 4.65
C SER A 65 5.52 -13.26 3.51
N GLY A 66 6.83 -13.41 3.26
CA GLY A 66 7.49 -12.79 2.12
C GLY A 66 6.90 -13.26 0.77
N GLU A 67 6.41 -14.49 0.69
CA GLU A 67 5.77 -15.04 -0.51
C GLU A 67 4.38 -14.43 -0.75
N GLU A 68 3.60 -14.18 0.30
CA GLU A 68 2.35 -13.42 0.18
C GLU A 68 2.60 -11.98 -0.26
N LEU A 69 3.61 -11.32 0.33
CA LEU A 69 4.03 -9.98 -0.09
C LEU A 69 4.40 -9.97 -1.58
N LYS A 70 5.26 -10.90 -2.04
CA LYS A 70 5.64 -11.05 -3.45
C LYS A 70 4.45 -11.26 -4.38
N LYS A 71 3.44 -12.02 -3.96
CA LYS A 71 2.22 -12.28 -4.76
C LYS A 71 1.26 -11.10 -4.77
N ALA A 72 1.21 -10.33 -3.69
CA ALA A 72 0.31 -9.19 -3.56
C ALA A 72 0.85 -7.95 -4.27
N LEU A 73 2.15 -7.68 -4.11
CA LEU A 73 2.77 -6.43 -4.51
C LEU A 73 2.60 -6.08 -6.01
N PRO A 74 2.81 -6.99 -6.99
CA PRO A 74 2.65 -6.66 -8.40
C PRO A 74 1.23 -6.29 -8.82
N LYS A 75 0.23 -6.60 -7.99
CA LYS A 75 -1.20 -6.32 -8.28
C LYS A 75 -1.59 -4.89 -7.92
N TYR A 76 -0.76 -4.19 -7.13
CA TYR A 76 -1.12 -2.92 -6.53
C TYR A 76 0.08 -1.95 -6.54
N GLN A 77 -0.14 -0.71 -6.97
CA GLN A 77 0.86 0.36 -6.80
C GLN A 77 0.69 0.96 -5.40
N VAL A 78 1.32 0.33 -4.41
CA VAL A 78 1.03 0.58 -2.98
C VAL A 78 2.30 0.69 -2.16
N ALA A 79 2.14 1.25 -0.96
CA ALA A 79 3.19 1.27 0.03
C ALA A 79 3.45 -0.13 0.60
N ILE A 80 4.70 -0.42 0.96
CA ILE A 80 5.10 -1.64 1.65
C ILE A 80 5.36 -1.30 3.11
N TRP A 81 4.65 -1.93 4.03
CA TRP A 81 4.91 -1.77 5.45
C TRP A 81 5.46 -3.06 6.02
N VAL A 82 6.49 -2.96 6.85
CA VAL A 82 7.21 -4.10 7.40
C VAL A 82 7.28 -3.93 8.91
N ASP A 83 6.67 -4.85 9.64
CA ASP A 83 6.80 -4.88 11.09
C ASP A 83 8.22 -5.26 11.52
N LYS A 84 8.72 -4.69 12.62
CA LYS A 84 10.02 -5.07 13.20
C LYS A 84 10.16 -6.58 13.42
N ASN A 85 9.08 -7.25 13.78
CA ASN A 85 9.07 -8.70 14.03
C ASN A 85 9.03 -9.51 12.73
N ALA A 86 8.72 -8.88 11.61
CA ALA A 86 8.57 -9.51 10.29
C ALA A 86 9.72 -9.19 9.32
N VAL A 87 10.69 -8.36 9.72
CA VAL A 87 11.88 -8.01 8.91
C VAL A 87 12.59 -9.25 8.35
N LYS A 88 12.70 -10.31 9.14
CA LYS A 88 13.37 -11.56 8.75
C LYS A 88 12.62 -12.35 7.67
N LEU A 89 11.34 -12.04 7.44
CA LEU A 89 10.51 -12.69 6.43
C LEU A 89 10.75 -12.13 5.01
N ILE A 90 11.51 -11.03 4.90
CA ILE A 90 11.83 -10.40 3.62
C ILE A 90 13.00 -11.11 2.95
N ASN A 91 12.79 -11.52 1.70
CA ASN A 91 13.90 -11.84 0.81
C ASN A 91 14.57 -10.54 0.35
N LYS A 92 15.76 -10.25 0.88
CA LYS A 92 16.49 -9.00 0.64
C LYS A 92 16.92 -8.80 -0.81
N SER A 93 17.28 -9.86 -1.52
CA SER A 93 17.67 -9.76 -2.94
C SER A 93 16.50 -9.26 -3.77
N TRP A 94 15.37 -9.96 -3.64
CA TRP A 94 14.13 -9.58 -4.30
C TRP A 94 13.68 -8.18 -3.90
N PHE A 95 13.68 -7.84 -2.61
CA PHE A 95 13.22 -6.52 -2.15
C PHE A 95 14.03 -5.35 -2.74
N ASN A 96 15.29 -5.59 -3.11
CA ASN A 96 16.20 -4.62 -3.69
C ASN A 96 16.16 -4.56 -5.23
N GLU A 97 15.24 -5.25 -5.87
CA GLU A 97 15.03 -5.18 -7.33
C GLU A 97 13.90 -4.18 -7.67
N ILE A 98 13.90 -3.65 -8.89
CA ILE A 98 12.80 -2.83 -9.42
C ILE A 98 11.66 -3.78 -9.83
N PRO A 99 10.37 -3.44 -9.58
CA PRO A 99 9.86 -2.14 -9.11
C PRO A 99 9.80 -1.96 -7.58
N GLN A 100 9.86 -3.02 -6.78
CA GLN A 100 9.64 -2.99 -5.34
C GLN A 100 10.59 -2.04 -4.59
N LYS A 101 11.84 -1.93 -5.02
CA LYS A 101 12.82 -0.98 -4.47
C LYS A 101 12.36 0.49 -4.60
N SER A 102 11.49 0.80 -5.54
CA SER A 102 11.00 2.16 -5.79
C SER A 102 9.68 2.48 -5.06
N TYR A 103 9.11 1.52 -4.34
CA TYR A 103 7.86 1.76 -3.60
C TYR A 103 8.10 2.38 -2.23
N PRO A 104 7.21 3.28 -1.77
CA PRO A 104 7.26 3.79 -0.41
C PRO A 104 7.25 2.65 0.58
N THR A 105 8.32 2.53 1.36
CA THR A 105 8.48 1.47 2.35
C THR A 105 8.49 2.08 3.74
N ALA A 106 7.70 1.53 4.66
CA ALA A 106 7.71 1.87 6.08
C ALA A 106 8.21 0.68 6.92
N LEU A 107 9.21 0.90 7.77
CA LEU A 107 9.63 -0.04 8.81
C LEU A 107 9.03 0.39 10.14
N LEU A 108 8.10 -0.41 10.65
CA LEU A 108 7.39 -0.13 11.89
C LEU A 108 8.15 -0.69 13.09
N GLY A 109 8.28 0.09 14.15
CA GLY A 109 9.03 -0.26 15.34
C GLY A 109 10.48 0.25 15.36
N TYR A 110 10.89 0.97 14.31
CA TYR A 110 12.21 1.62 14.23
C TYR A 110 12.04 3.09 13.81
N GLY A 111 12.25 4.02 14.73
CA GLY A 111 12.26 5.47 14.46
C GLY A 111 13.61 5.98 13.90
N SER A 112 14.67 5.17 13.97
CA SER A 112 15.97 5.50 13.36
C SER A 112 16.02 5.01 11.92
N ALA A 113 15.88 5.92 10.95
CA ALA A 113 15.74 5.57 9.54
C ALA A 113 16.97 4.86 8.95
N ASN A 114 18.17 5.36 9.26
CA ASN A 114 19.41 4.73 8.82
C ASN A 114 19.51 3.29 9.34
N TYR A 115 19.24 3.09 10.63
CA TYR A 115 19.26 1.76 11.23
C TYR A 115 18.20 0.83 10.63
N ALA A 116 16.96 1.31 10.50
CA ALA A 116 15.83 0.55 9.98
C ALA A 116 16.11 -0.04 8.59
N PHE A 117 16.62 0.78 7.68
CA PHE A 117 16.78 0.39 6.28
C PHE A 117 18.11 -0.33 6.00
N ILE A 118 19.09 -0.26 6.90
CA ILE A 118 20.21 -1.23 6.97
C ILE A 118 19.67 -2.65 7.23
N LEU A 119 18.70 -2.81 8.14
CA LEU A 119 18.20 -4.14 8.54
C LEU A 119 17.58 -4.94 7.38
N ILE A 120 16.75 -4.29 6.56
CA ILE A 120 16.15 -4.93 5.38
C ILE A 120 17.10 -4.93 4.17
N GLY A 121 18.31 -4.39 4.31
CA GLY A 121 19.31 -4.34 3.25
C GLY A 121 18.93 -3.39 2.11
N GLY A 122 18.03 -2.42 2.35
CA GLY A 122 17.52 -1.47 1.34
C GLY A 122 18.57 -0.49 0.79
N PHE A 123 19.81 -0.60 1.25
CA PHE A 123 20.89 0.33 0.95
C PHE A 123 22.14 -0.39 0.43
N THR A 124 22.41 -0.21 -0.86
CA THR A 124 23.77 0.06 -1.34
C THR A 124 23.99 1.57 -1.25
N LEU A 125 23.89 2.14 -0.05
CA LEU A 125 24.36 3.49 0.15
C LEU A 125 25.87 3.41 0.27
N ASN A 126 26.61 4.06 -0.63
CA ASN A 126 28.01 4.42 -0.45
C ASN A 126 28.13 5.49 0.66
N TYR A 127 27.49 5.25 1.81
CA TYR A 127 27.49 6.14 2.95
C TYR A 127 28.36 5.50 4.01
N ASP A 128 29.27 6.29 4.55
CA ASP A 128 30.12 5.85 5.64
C ASP A 128 29.24 5.43 6.83
N LEU A 129 29.19 4.13 7.08
CA LEU A 129 28.43 3.50 8.16
C LEU A 129 28.91 3.97 9.54
N SER A 130 30.07 4.65 9.63
CA SER A 130 30.63 5.20 10.85
C SER A 130 29.78 6.31 11.48
N LEU A 131 28.94 7.01 10.71
CA LEU A 131 28.13 8.16 11.18
C LEU A 131 26.66 7.82 11.47
N SER A 132 26.23 6.59 11.22
CA SER A 132 24.85 6.20 11.50
C SER A 132 24.65 6.04 13.02
N SER A 133 23.66 6.76 13.57
CA SER A 133 23.24 6.61 14.96
C SER A 133 22.92 5.13 15.23
N ARG A 134 23.86 4.42 15.85
CA ARG A 134 23.81 2.98 16.12
C ARG A 134 22.75 2.59 17.16
N SER A 135 21.80 3.46 17.51
CA SER A 135 20.80 3.12 18.51
C SER A 135 19.64 2.37 17.86
N PRO A 136 19.57 1.03 18.02
CA PRO A 136 18.49 0.22 17.46
C PRO A 136 17.14 0.48 18.15
N ASN A 137 17.15 1.17 19.29
CA ASN A 137 16.06 1.18 20.26
C ASN A 137 15.20 2.44 20.23
N ILE A 138 15.29 3.25 19.17
CA ILE A 138 14.35 4.36 19.00
C ILE A 138 13.02 3.79 18.51
N ALA A 139 12.02 3.76 19.38
CA ALA A 139 10.65 3.41 19.02
C ALA A 139 10.09 4.42 18.01
N GLY A 140 9.15 3.98 17.17
CA GLY A 140 8.58 4.80 16.10
C GLY A 140 8.51 4.02 14.79
N PHE A 141 8.57 4.73 13.66
CA PHE A 141 8.65 4.09 12.35
C PHE A 141 9.52 4.92 11.41
N SER A 142 10.03 4.30 10.37
CA SER A 142 10.86 4.97 9.37
C SER A 142 10.33 4.73 7.99
N VAL A 143 10.39 5.73 7.13
CA VAL A 143 9.89 5.68 5.76
C VAL A 143 11.01 5.98 4.78
N TRP A 144 11.03 5.24 3.68
CA TRP A 144 11.96 5.41 2.58
C TRP A 144 11.29 5.21 1.23
N MET A 145 11.79 5.90 0.20
CA MET A 145 11.42 5.70 -1.20
C MET A 145 12.54 6.23 -2.11
N LEU A 146 12.85 5.54 -3.21
CA LEU A 146 13.68 6.13 -4.27
C LEU A 146 12.89 7.23 -4.99
N THR A 147 13.54 8.36 -5.28
CA THR A 147 12.91 9.50 -5.95
C THR A 147 13.50 9.68 -7.34
N GLY A 148 12.68 10.15 -8.28
CA GLY A 148 13.01 10.19 -9.70
C GLY A 148 12.76 8.86 -10.43
N SER A 149 13.07 8.84 -11.73
CA SER A 149 12.96 7.62 -12.55
C SER A 149 14.03 6.62 -12.13
N PRO A 150 13.68 5.36 -11.86
CA PRO A 150 14.66 4.32 -11.56
C PRO A 150 15.55 3.97 -12.77
N PHE A 151 15.21 4.47 -13.96
CA PHE A 151 15.96 4.31 -15.21
C PHE A 151 16.82 5.52 -15.55
N ASP A 152 16.61 6.66 -14.88
CA ASP A 152 17.43 7.84 -15.07
C ASP A 152 18.69 7.67 -14.22
N LYS A 153 19.86 7.72 -14.85
CA LYS A 153 21.15 7.66 -14.16
C LYS A 153 21.76 9.06 -14.00
N PRO A 154 22.28 9.40 -12.81
CA PRO A 154 22.05 8.70 -11.55
C PRO A 154 20.59 8.89 -11.09
N ALA A 155 20.01 7.91 -10.39
CA ALA A 155 18.68 8.07 -9.79
C ALA A 155 18.78 9.23 -8.78
N ASN A 156 18.19 10.37 -9.10
CA ASN A 156 18.58 11.68 -8.54
C ASN A 156 18.05 11.99 -7.14
N GLY A 157 17.58 11.00 -6.36
CA GLY A 157 17.31 11.23 -4.95
C GLY A 157 16.68 10.04 -4.22
N TYR A 158 16.52 10.21 -2.92
CA TYR A 158 15.73 9.33 -2.08
C TYR A 158 15.04 10.15 -0.99
N PHE A 159 13.86 9.71 -0.58
CA PHE A 159 13.25 10.13 0.67
C PHE A 159 13.70 9.18 1.78
N LEU A 160 14.16 9.69 2.92
CA LEU A 160 14.45 8.89 4.10
C LEU A 160 14.14 9.70 5.36
N ARG A 161 13.22 9.20 6.17
CA ARG A 161 12.80 9.89 7.40
C ARG A 161 12.40 8.92 8.48
N GLY A 162 12.83 9.21 9.70
CA GLY A 162 12.39 8.55 10.92
C GLY A 162 11.34 9.40 11.62
N TYR A 163 10.35 8.75 12.21
CA TYR A 163 9.26 9.37 12.95
C TYR A 163 9.18 8.78 14.36
N PRO A 164 9.02 9.61 15.40
CA PRO A 164 8.80 9.12 16.75
C PRO A 164 7.39 8.51 16.89
N PRO A 165 7.09 7.83 18.02
CA PRO A 165 5.74 7.37 18.33
C PRO A 165 4.73 8.53 18.38
N PRO A 166 3.42 8.25 18.22
CA PRO A 166 2.81 6.92 18.11
C PRO A 166 2.92 6.31 16.70
N VAL A 167 2.87 4.97 16.64
CA VAL A 167 2.86 4.22 15.37
C VAL A 167 1.44 3.72 15.13
N THR A 168 0.63 4.51 14.42
CA THR A 168 -0.76 4.16 14.08
C THR A 168 -0.94 3.97 12.58
N ALA A 169 -1.97 3.21 12.19
CA ALA A 169 -2.29 2.99 10.78
C ALA A 169 -2.50 4.30 10.02
N GLU A 170 -3.27 5.22 10.61
CA GLU A 170 -3.56 6.55 10.05
C GLU A 170 -2.29 7.36 9.80
N ILE A 171 -1.37 7.41 10.77
CA ILE A 171 -0.14 8.19 10.65
C ILE A 171 0.75 7.61 9.55
N VAL A 172 0.95 6.29 9.54
CA VAL A 172 1.81 5.66 8.52
C VAL A 172 1.19 5.82 7.13
N LEU A 173 -0.12 5.64 6.97
CA LEU A 173 -0.85 5.89 5.71
C LEU A 173 -0.63 7.33 5.23
N SER A 174 -0.78 8.32 6.13
CA SER A 174 -0.62 9.73 5.77
C SER A 174 0.76 10.03 5.20
N LYS A 175 1.79 9.34 5.69
CA LYS A 175 3.17 9.53 5.23
C LYS A 175 3.44 8.78 3.94
N THR A 176 3.04 7.51 3.84
CA THR A 176 3.33 6.71 2.65
C THR A 176 2.46 7.06 1.45
N ASN A 177 1.22 7.50 1.65
CA ASN A 177 0.33 7.89 0.55
C ASN A 177 0.81 9.17 -0.13
N LYS A 178 1.29 10.15 0.63
CA LYS A 178 1.91 11.35 0.05
C LYS A 178 3.08 10.97 -0.88
N LEU A 179 3.90 10.00 -0.49
CA LEU A 179 4.98 9.50 -1.36
C LEU A 179 4.45 8.82 -2.63
N LEU A 180 3.37 8.03 -2.55
CA LEU A 180 2.71 7.45 -3.73
C LEU A 180 2.18 8.54 -4.68
N GLU A 181 1.77 9.69 -4.14
CA GLU A 181 1.31 10.86 -4.89
C GLU A 181 2.46 11.75 -5.41
N GLY A 182 3.72 11.39 -5.12
CA GLY A 182 4.90 12.17 -5.49
C GLY A 182 5.11 13.42 -4.63
N LEU A 183 4.53 13.46 -3.43
CA LEU A 183 4.56 14.57 -2.49
C LEU A 183 5.46 14.27 -1.28
N ASN A 184 6.14 15.30 -0.80
CA ASN A 184 6.94 15.23 0.42
C ASN A 184 6.00 15.13 1.63
N PRO A 185 6.14 14.10 2.47
CA PRO A 185 5.28 13.89 3.63
C PRO A 185 5.27 15.01 4.66
N GLU A 186 6.30 15.84 4.68
CA GLU A 186 6.53 16.90 5.67
C GLU A 186 5.91 18.24 5.28
N ASP A 187 5.88 18.57 3.99
CA ASP A 187 5.49 19.91 3.52
C ASP A 187 4.59 19.93 2.28
N ASN A 188 4.18 18.76 1.77
CA ASN A 188 3.32 18.59 0.59
C ASN A 188 3.88 19.15 -0.73
N ARG A 189 5.16 19.54 -0.79
CA ARG A 189 5.79 19.92 -2.07
C ARG A 189 6.11 18.67 -2.87
N LYS A 190 6.19 18.80 -4.20
CA LYS A 190 6.63 17.69 -5.07
C LYS A 190 8.04 17.26 -4.67
N ILE A 191 8.23 15.95 -4.58
CA ILE A 191 9.57 15.37 -4.41
C ILE A 191 10.28 15.51 -5.76
N ARG A 192 11.43 16.19 -5.73
CA ARG A 192 12.30 16.40 -6.91
C ARG A 192 13.26 15.22 -7.08
#